data_AF-I8WES8-F1
#
_entry.id   AF-I8WES8-F1
#
_cell.length_a   1.000
_cell.length_b   1.000
_cell.length_c   1.000
_cell.angle_alpha   90.00
_cell.angle_beta   90.00
_cell.angle_gamma   90.00
#
_symmetry.space_group_name_H-M   'P 1'
#
loop_
_entity.id
_entity.type
_entity.pdbx_description
1 polymer ?
#
loop_
_entity_poly.entity_id
_entity_poly.type
_entity_poly.pdbx_seq_one_letter_code
_entity_poly.pdbx_strand_id
1 'polypeptide(L)'
;MIKLLYFCVRIFNFANKMNTLNLRAEIQNKGRFLCVNDDFYIFDVAGNDLSNHPFKIDMYICCICLQGESIGKINLLPHHMSSSKMSINVSGQILEQISISDDFKGICIFMSNDFINSLGLPYNFQTYMLLQDNPVLDLQSGQLEAMISYCTMVRKVIENKHPYQLDVIRHLTCAFFYGMGYYFHEISKNKILSNDEALMDNFSKEVQLFYRKERKGTLLCGQTTFIRRLFINHYKACQWENCCGMD
;
A
#
# COMPACT_ATOMS: atom_id res chain seq x y z
N MET A 1 17.68 -38.91 -3.96
CA MET A 1 17.96 -38.83 -2.52
C MET A 1 19.10 -37.83 -2.29
N ILE A 2 18.85 -36.54 -2.56
CA ILE A 2 19.65 -35.39 -2.08
C ILE A 2 18.60 -34.37 -1.64
N LYS A 3 18.08 -34.67 -0.46
CA LYS A 3 17.21 -33.84 0.38
C LYS A 3 18.15 -32.98 1.24
N LEU A 4 17.70 -31.76 1.59
CA LEU A 4 18.28 -30.87 2.61
C LEU A 4 19.71 -30.37 2.33
N LEU A 5 19.87 -29.10 1.90
CA LEU A 5 20.74 -28.11 2.60
C LEU A 5 20.97 -26.74 1.92
N TYR A 6 20.36 -26.36 0.78
CA TYR A 6 20.83 -25.15 0.07
C TYR A 6 20.04 -23.84 0.18
N PHE A 7 18.97 -23.73 0.98
CA PHE A 7 18.38 -22.41 1.25
C PHE A 7 17.84 -22.25 2.66
N CYS A 8 18.64 -22.65 3.66
CA CYS A 8 18.39 -22.26 5.04
C CYS A 8 19.70 -22.07 5.81
N VAL A 9 20.50 -21.06 5.48
CA VAL A 9 21.47 -20.44 6.42
C VAL A 9 21.67 -18.98 5.98
N ARG A 10 21.06 -17.95 6.59
CA ARG A 10 21.25 -17.41 7.95
C ARG A 10 22.62 -16.76 8.22
N ILE A 11 22.53 -15.44 8.45
CA ILE A 11 23.13 -14.67 9.56
C ILE A 11 24.57 -14.17 9.39
N PHE A 12 24.72 -12.88 9.72
CA PHE A 12 25.88 -12.06 10.17
C PHE A 12 26.14 -10.89 9.21
N ASN A 13 25.72 -9.64 9.42
CA ASN A 13 25.43 -8.84 10.61
C ASN A 13 24.23 -7.92 10.28
N PHE A 14 23.25 -7.68 11.15
CA PHE A 14 23.44 -6.81 12.29
C PHE A 14 22.36 -7.09 13.33
N ALA A 15 22.80 -7.19 14.58
CA ALA A 15 21.98 -7.24 15.76
C ALA A 15 20.91 -6.13 15.79
N ASN A 16 19.76 -6.43 16.39
CA ASN A 16 18.80 -5.48 16.94
C ASN A 16 18.24 -4.42 15.97
N LYS A 17 17.25 -4.79 15.14
CA LYS A 17 16.16 -3.89 14.69
C LYS A 17 15.16 -4.72 13.88
N MET A 18 13.86 -4.42 14.00
CA MET A 18 12.85 -4.97 13.09
C MET A 18 13.29 -4.68 11.65
N ASN A 19 13.62 -5.73 10.89
CA ASN A 19 14.10 -5.57 9.52
C ASN A 19 12.92 -5.11 8.63
N THR A 20 13.05 -3.94 8.02
CA THR A 20 12.21 -3.57 6.88
C THR A 20 12.48 -4.58 5.77
N LEU A 21 11.46 -5.30 5.32
CA LEU A 21 11.64 -6.25 4.23
C LEU A 21 11.83 -5.46 2.94
N ASN A 22 12.95 -5.65 2.27
CA ASN A 22 13.12 -5.16 0.92
C ASN A 22 12.30 -6.06 -0.02
N LEU A 23 11.00 -5.78 -0.11
CA LEU A 23 10.04 -6.53 -0.92
C LEU A 23 10.50 -6.65 -2.38
N ARG A 24 11.23 -5.65 -2.89
CA ARG A 24 11.78 -5.65 -4.26
C ARG A 24 12.75 -6.81 -4.48
N ALA A 25 13.62 -7.06 -3.50
CA ALA A 25 14.57 -8.17 -3.55
C ALA A 25 13.90 -9.55 -3.42
N GLU A 26 12.77 -9.65 -2.71
CA GLU A 26 12.02 -10.90 -2.62
C GLU A 26 11.23 -11.21 -3.89
N ILE A 27 10.60 -10.21 -4.52
CA ILE A 27 9.82 -10.39 -5.75
C ILE A 27 10.69 -10.86 -6.91
N GLN A 28 11.91 -10.31 -7.04
CA GLN A 28 12.86 -10.71 -8.09
C GLN A 28 13.21 -12.21 -8.04
N ASN A 29 13.04 -12.87 -6.90
CA ASN A 29 13.30 -14.29 -6.70
C ASN A 29 12.06 -15.19 -6.85
N LYS A 30 10.85 -14.61 -6.95
CA LYS A 30 9.59 -15.34 -7.09
C LYS A 30 9.09 -15.31 -8.53
N GLY A 31 9.28 -16.41 -9.27
CA GLY A 31 8.54 -16.74 -10.50
C GLY A 31 8.20 -15.58 -11.46
N ARG A 32 7.00 -15.65 -12.07
CA ARG A 32 6.53 -14.76 -13.14
C ARG A 32 5.88 -13.50 -12.54
N PHE A 33 6.68 -12.54 -12.13
CA PHE A 33 6.21 -11.19 -11.77
C PHE A 33 6.26 -10.25 -12.97
N LEU A 34 5.39 -9.24 -12.97
CA LEU A 34 5.41 -8.13 -13.91
C LEU A 34 5.65 -6.85 -13.12
N CYS A 35 6.58 -6.03 -13.57
CA CYS A 35 6.90 -4.76 -12.92
C CYS A 35 7.11 -3.64 -13.93
N VAL A 36 6.91 -2.41 -13.47
CA VAL A 36 7.29 -1.20 -14.19
C VAL A 36 8.13 -0.37 -13.24
N ASN A 37 9.41 -0.22 -13.62
CA ASN A 37 10.43 0.36 -12.76
C ASN A 37 10.41 -0.31 -11.37
N ASP A 38 10.64 0.49 -10.34
CA ASP A 38 10.57 0.12 -8.93
C ASP A 38 9.25 0.57 -8.26
N ASP A 39 8.29 1.01 -9.07
CA ASP A 39 7.08 1.71 -8.63
C ASP A 39 5.85 0.83 -8.56
N PHE A 40 5.76 -0.15 -9.46
CA PHE A 40 4.58 -0.99 -9.58
C PHE A 40 4.97 -2.45 -9.87
N TYR A 41 4.40 -3.36 -9.09
CA TYR A 41 4.58 -4.80 -9.24
C TYR A 41 3.22 -5.50 -9.21
N ILE A 42 3.05 -6.52 -10.03
CA ILE A 42 1.90 -7.42 -10.00
C ILE A 42 2.35 -8.86 -10.25
N PHE A 43 1.87 -9.79 -9.44
CA PHE A 43 2.20 -11.21 -9.53
C PHE A 43 1.11 -12.08 -8.93
N ASP A 44 1.13 -13.35 -9.30
CA ASP A 44 0.21 -14.37 -8.78
C ASP A 44 0.84 -15.06 -7.57
N VAL A 45 0.02 -15.36 -6.57
CA VAL A 45 0.41 -16.04 -5.33
C VAL A 45 -0.29 -17.39 -5.25
N ALA A 46 0.47 -18.42 -4.85
CA ALA A 46 -0.02 -19.78 -4.66
C ALA A 46 0.38 -20.34 -3.27
N GLY A 47 -0.27 -21.42 -2.84
CA GLY A 47 -0.19 -22.01 -1.49
C GLY A 47 1.19 -22.39 -0.92
N ASN A 48 2.28 -22.27 -1.68
CA ASN A 48 3.62 -22.63 -1.21
C ASN A 48 4.51 -21.43 -0.84
N ASP A 49 3.95 -20.22 -0.85
CA ASP A 49 4.68 -18.95 -0.68
C ASP A 49 4.62 -18.42 0.77
N LEU A 50 5.07 -19.19 1.76
CA LEU A 50 5.01 -18.80 3.18
C LEU A 50 6.30 -18.10 3.65
N SER A 51 6.14 -16.87 4.18
CA SER A 51 7.15 -16.24 5.06
C SER A 51 6.73 -16.41 6.52
N ASN A 52 7.51 -17.18 7.27
CA ASN A 52 7.16 -17.57 8.66
C ASN A 52 7.56 -16.53 9.71
N HIS A 53 7.91 -15.30 9.30
CA HIS A 53 8.37 -14.25 10.21
C HIS A 53 7.68 -12.92 9.92
N PRO A 54 7.36 -12.13 10.97
CA PRO A 54 6.78 -10.81 10.80
C PRO A 54 7.78 -9.86 10.15
N PHE A 55 7.30 -9.04 9.22
CA PHE A 55 8.10 -8.05 8.52
C PHE A 55 7.35 -6.74 8.36
N LYS A 56 8.10 -5.63 8.37
CA LYS A 56 7.55 -4.30 8.12
C LYS A 56 7.59 -4.00 6.63
N ILE A 57 6.46 -3.58 6.08
CA ILE A 57 6.35 -3.18 4.67
C ILE A 57 6.69 -1.70 4.49
N ASP A 58 7.33 -1.36 3.38
CA ASP A 58 7.69 0.01 2.98
C ASP A 58 6.89 0.50 1.77
N MET A 59 6.08 -0.36 1.16
CA MET A 59 5.21 -0.10 0.01
C MET A 59 3.74 -0.36 0.36
N TYR A 60 2.83 0.14 -0.48
CA TYR A 60 1.43 -0.23 -0.44
C TYR A 60 1.24 -1.61 -1.06
N ILE A 61 0.50 -2.48 -0.39
CA ILE A 61 0.25 -3.85 -0.83
C ILE A 61 -1.25 -4.07 -0.93
N CYS A 62 -1.72 -4.49 -2.10
CA CYS A 62 -3.06 -5.01 -2.30
C CYS A 62 -2.97 -6.49 -2.65
N CYS A 63 -3.67 -7.36 -1.93
CA CYS A 63 -3.74 -8.78 -2.24
C CYS A 63 -5.19 -9.26 -2.33
N ILE A 64 -5.53 -9.96 -3.39
CA ILE A 64 -6.87 -10.47 -3.68
C ILE A 64 -6.83 -12.00 -3.57
N CYS A 65 -7.75 -12.58 -2.83
CA CYS A 65 -7.93 -14.02 -2.76
C CYS A 65 -9.00 -14.48 -3.75
N LEU A 66 -8.62 -15.31 -4.72
CA LEU A 66 -9.48 -15.86 -5.76
C LEU A 66 -9.95 -17.28 -5.44
N GLN A 67 -9.15 -18.03 -4.68
CA GLN A 67 -9.44 -19.39 -4.26
C GLN A 67 -8.64 -19.69 -2.99
N GLY A 68 -9.16 -20.61 -2.17
CA GLY A 68 -8.50 -21.07 -0.96
C GLY A 68 -8.60 -20.06 0.18
N GLU A 69 -7.72 -20.24 1.17
CA GLU A 69 -7.74 -19.48 2.41
C GLU A 69 -6.32 -19.15 2.89
N SER A 70 -6.19 -18.03 3.60
CA SER A 70 -4.93 -17.55 4.16
C SER A 70 -5.20 -16.88 5.50
N ILE A 71 -4.42 -17.23 6.51
CA ILE A 71 -4.44 -16.63 7.84
C ILE A 71 -3.11 -15.91 8.04
N GLY A 72 -3.18 -14.63 8.36
CA GLY A 72 -2.00 -13.82 8.66
C GLY A 72 -2.30 -12.84 9.79
N LYS A 73 -1.28 -12.10 10.21
CA LYS A 73 -1.42 -10.96 11.10
C LYS A 73 -1.06 -9.68 10.38
N ILE A 74 -1.82 -8.64 10.64
CA ILE A 74 -1.55 -7.26 10.22
C ILE A 74 -1.46 -6.47 11.53
N ASN A 75 -0.31 -5.87 11.80
CA ASN A 75 -0.01 -5.22 13.07
C ASN A 75 -0.32 -6.11 14.30
N LEU A 76 0.07 -7.39 14.23
CA LEU A 76 -0.16 -8.42 15.26
C LEU A 76 -1.62 -8.85 15.45
N LEU A 77 -2.58 -8.24 14.75
CA LEU A 77 -3.98 -8.65 14.77
C LEU A 77 -4.23 -9.72 13.72
N PRO A 78 -4.89 -10.84 14.07
CA PRO A 78 -5.16 -11.92 13.13
C PRO A 78 -6.24 -11.50 12.12
N HIS A 79 -6.02 -11.82 10.85
CA HIS A 79 -6.96 -11.62 9.76
C HIS A 79 -7.07 -12.89 8.91
N HIS A 80 -8.28 -13.10 8.38
CA HIS A 80 -8.60 -14.24 7.53
C HIS A 80 -8.99 -13.78 6.13
N MET A 81 -8.20 -14.19 5.15
CA MET A 81 -8.45 -14.01 3.72
C MET A 81 -9.00 -15.31 3.14
N SER A 82 -10.15 -15.20 2.47
CA SER A 82 -10.83 -16.29 1.76
C SER A 82 -11.26 -15.78 0.40
N SER A 83 -11.75 -16.65 -0.49
CA SER A 83 -12.25 -16.23 -1.81
C SER A 83 -13.13 -14.97 -1.75
N SER A 84 -12.94 -14.08 -2.73
CA SER A 84 -13.62 -12.79 -2.84
C SER A 84 -13.28 -11.78 -1.74
N LYS A 85 -12.18 -11.98 -1.01
CA LYS A 85 -11.63 -10.95 -0.11
C LYS A 85 -10.41 -10.27 -0.71
N MET A 86 -10.22 -9.02 -0.32
CA MET A 86 -9.08 -8.20 -0.67
C MET A 86 -8.47 -7.59 0.59
N SER A 87 -7.16 -7.68 0.73
CA SER A 87 -6.43 -6.91 1.74
C SER A 87 -5.77 -5.70 1.12
N ILE A 88 -5.85 -4.56 1.81
CA ILE A 88 -5.10 -3.35 1.47
C ILE A 88 -4.25 -3.00 2.68
N ASN A 89 -2.94 -2.97 2.48
CA ASN A 89 -1.97 -2.70 3.52
C ASN A 89 -1.17 -1.46 3.14
N VAL A 90 -1.05 -0.53 4.08
CA VAL A 90 -0.35 0.74 3.91
C VAL A 90 1.09 0.63 4.37
N SER A 91 1.98 1.41 3.75
CA SER A 91 3.39 1.47 4.12
C SER A 91 3.56 1.69 5.63
N GLY A 92 4.45 0.92 6.24
CA GLY A 92 4.74 0.97 7.67
C GLY A 92 4.06 -0.11 8.51
N GLN A 93 3.06 -0.82 7.99
CA GLN A 93 2.42 -1.94 8.69
C GLN A 93 3.36 -3.16 8.82
N ILE A 94 3.10 -3.98 9.83
CA ILE A 94 3.80 -5.25 10.04
C ILE A 94 2.90 -6.39 9.57
N LEU A 95 3.38 -7.19 8.61
CA LEU A 95 2.68 -8.36 8.09
C LEU A 95 3.37 -9.63 8.57
N GLU A 96 2.58 -10.65 8.90
CA GLU A 96 3.06 -11.99 9.28
C GLU A 96 2.13 -13.02 8.63
N GLN A 97 2.66 -13.94 7.84
CA GLN A 97 1.85 -15.02 7.27
C GLN A 97 1.88 -16.22 8.22
N ILE A 98 0.72 -16.70 8.67
CA ILE A 98 0.61 -17.84 9.60
C ILE A 98 0.38 -19.14 8.83
N SER A 99 -0.62 -19.16 7.95
CA SER A 99 -0.97 -20.34 7.15
C SER A 99 -1.62 -19.94 5.83
N ILE A 100 -1.49 -20.80 4.83
CA ILE A 100 -2.09 -20.64 3.51
C ILE A 100 -2.54 -22.04 3.06
N SER A 101 -3.69 -22.14 2.39
CA SER A 101 -4.18 -23.42 1.88
C SER A 101 -3.41 -23.85 0.62
N ASP A 102 -3.30 -25.15 0.39
CA ASP A 102 -2.60 -25.71 -0.78
C ASP A 102 -3.24 -25.27 -2.11
N ASP A 103 -4.56 -25.03 -2.09
CA ASP A 103 -5.34 -24.59 -3.25
C ASP A 103 -5.43 -23.06 -3.39
N PHE A 104 -4.70 -22.32 -2.55
CA PHE A 104 -4.73 -20.86 -2.57
C PHE A 104 -4.32 -20.31 -3.93
N LYS A 105 -5.12 -19.38 -4.44
CA LYS A 105 -4.80 -18.56 -5.60
C LYS A 105 -5.12 -17.12 -5.29
N GLY A 106 -4.14 -16.25 -5.49
CA GLY A 106 -4.34 -14.82 -5.32
C GLY A 106 -3.53 -14.00 -6.31
N ILE A 107 -3.85 -12.72 -6.35
CA ILE A 107 -3.09 -11.71 -7.07
C ILE A 107 -2.60 -10.69 -6.04
N CYS A 108 -1.32 -10.39 -6.03
CA CYS A 108 -0.78 -9.31 -5.22
C CYS A 108 -0.21 -8.20 -6.11
N ILE A 109 -0.43 -6.96 -5.66
CA ILE A 109 0.01 -5.72 -6.30
C ILE A 109 0.76 -4.89 -5.28
N PHE A 110 2.00 -4.52 -5.59
CA PHE A 110 2.77 -3.60 -4.76
C PHE A 110 2.96 -2.27 -5.48
N MET A 111 2.78 -1.18 -4.75
CA MET A 111 2.90 0.19 -5.26
C MET A 111 3.81 1.00 -4.34
N SER A 112 4.78 1.71 -4.93
CA SER A 112 5.68 2.58 -4.18
C SER A 112 4.92 3.76 -3.58
N ASN A 113 5.49 4.38 -2.54
CA ASN A 113 4.93 5.61 -1.99
C ASN A 113 4.89 6.71 -3.07
N ASP A 114 5.91 6.80 -3.92
CA ASP A 114 5.99 7.78 -5.00
C ASP A 114 4.89 7.55 -6.04
N PHE A 115 4.62 6.30 -6.40
CA PHE A 115 3.52 5.95 -7.29
C PHE A 115 2.17 6.39 -6.71
N ILE A 116 1.87 6.03 -5.46
CA ILE A 116 0.62 6.42 -4.78
C ILE A 116 0.49 7.95 -4.68
N ASN A 117 1.57 8.64 -4.31
CA ASN A 117 1.60 10.10 -4.23
C ASN A 117 1.37 10.75 -5.60
N SER A 118 1.85 10.13 -6.69
CA SER A 118 1.68 10.62 -8.07
C SER A 118 0.25 10.51 -8.60
N LEU A 119 -0.62 9.71 -7.96
CA LEU A 119 -2.02 9.56 -8.37
C LEU A 119 -2.83 10.86 -8.18
N GLY A 120 -2.36 11.75 -7.31
CA GLY A 120 -3.02 13.04 -7.04
C GLY A 120 -4.41 12.90 -6.41
N LEU A 121 -4.70 11.76 -5.77
CA LEU A 121 -5.98 11.52 -5.11
C LEU A 121 -6.13 12.44 -3.89
N PRO A 122 -7.35 12.97 -3.63
CA PRO A 122 -7.59 13.72 -2.41
C PRO A 122 -7.36 12.80 -1.21
N TYR A 123 -6.53 13.23 -0.25
CA TYR A 123 -6.30 12.45 0.95
C TYR A 123 -7.61 12.33 1.73
N ASN A 124 -8.06 11.10 1.97
CA ASN A 124 -9.25 10.82 2.77
C ASN A 124 -8.82 10.14 4.07
N PHE A 125 -8.73 10.94 5.14
CA PHE A 125 -8.33 10.46 6.47
C PHE A 125 -9.23 9.32 6.96
N GLN A 126 -10.54 9.41 6.72
CA GLN A 126 -11.50 8.39 7.15
C GLN A 126 -11.27 7.07 6.40
N THR A 127 -11.01 7.11 5.10
CA THR A 127 -10.63 5.92 4.33
C THR A 127 -9.30 5.35 4.82
N TYR A 128 -8.30 6.19 5.09
CA TYR A 128 -7.02 5.74 5.63
C TYR A 128 -7.18 5.00 6.97
N MET A 129 -7.92 5.60 7.91
CA MET A 129 -8.22 4.97 9.19
C MET A 129 -9.02 3.68 9.04
N LEU A 130 -10.00 3.65 8.13
CA LEU A 130 -10.79 2.46 7.85
C LEU A 130 -9.91 1.30 7.36
N LEU A 131 -8.95 1.58 6.49
CA LEU A 131 -8.00 0.57 6.01
C LEU A 131 -7.01 0.13 7.10
N GLN A 132 -6.72 0.97 8.09
CA GLN A 132 -5.93 0.56 9.24
C GLN A 132 -6.71 -0.36 10.19
N ASP A 133 -7.98 -0.06 10.44
CA ASP A 133 -8.84 -0.82 11.35
C ASP A 133 -9.35 -2.13 10.72
N ASN A 134 -9.71 -2.05 9.44
CA ASN A 134 -10.27 -3.15 8.66
C ASN A 134 -9.49 -3.30 7.34
N PRO A 135 -8.25 -3.82 7.41
CA PRO A 135 -7.39 -3.98 6.24
C PRO A 135 -7.88 -5.05 5.27
N VAL A 136 -8.78 -5.94 5.70
CA VAL A 136 -9.38 -7.00 4.88
C VAL A 136 -10.84 -6.66 4.59
N LEU A 137 -11.21 -6.71 3.31
CA LEU A 137 -12.50 -6.30 2.79
C LEU A 137 -13.16 -7.44 2.03
N ASP A 138 -14.45 -7.62 2.26
CA ASP A 138 -15.29 -8.49 1.45
C ASP A 138 -15.69 -7.80 0.15
N LEU A 139 -15.35 -8.41 -0.98
CA LEU A 139 -15.72 -7.92 -2.30
C LEU A 139 -17.03 -8.57 -2.75
N GLN A 140 -17.98 -7.74 -3.16
CA GLN A 140 -19.14 -8.19 -3.93
C GLN A 140 -18.70 -8.66 -5.33
N SER A 141 -19.52 -9.48 -5.98
CA SER A 141 -19.18 -10.07 -7.30
C SER A 141 -18.72 -9.02 -8.32
N GLY A 142 -19.46 -7.92 -8.48
CA GLY A 142 -19.10 -6.84 -9.40
C GLY A 142 -17.80 -6.11 -9.01
N GLN A 143 -17.47 -6.02 -7.72
CA GLN A 143 -16.23 -5.42 -7.25
C GLN A 143 -15.03 -6.32 -7.52
N LEU A 144 -15.18 -7.64 -7.31
CA LEU A 144 -14.17 -8.63 -7.65
C LEU A 144 -13.89 -8.65 -9.17
N GLU A 145 -14.94 -8.65 -9.99
CA GLU A 145 -14.82 -8.57 -11.45
C GLU A 145 -14.11 -7.29 -11.91
N ALA A 146 -14.43 -6.15 -11.31
CA ALA A 146 -13.75 -4.88 -11.60
C ALA A 146 -12.26 -4.95 -11.24
N MET A 147 -11.91 -5.53 -10.09
CA MET A 147 -10.52 -5.69 -9.67
C MET A 147 -9.74 -6.64 -10.59
N ILE A 148 -10.33 -7.77 -10.98
CA ILE A 148 -9.72 -8.71 -11.94
C ILE A 148 -9.54 -8.04 -13.31
N SER A 149 -10.51 -7.22 -13.75
CA SER A 149 -10.43 -6.47 -15.00
C SER A 149 -9.29 -5.45 -14.96
N TYR A 150 -9.16 -4.70 -13.86
CA TYR A 150 -8.04 -3.80 -13.62
C TYR A 150 -6.69 -4.54 -13.68
N CYS A 151 -6.55 -5.65 -12.95
CA CYS A 151 -5.34 -6.48 -12.98
C CYS A 151 -5.00 -6.93 -14.41
N THR A 152 -6.01 -7.37 -15.18
CA THR A 152 -5.84 -7.82 -16.56
C THR A 152 -5.37 -6.68 -17.48
N MET A 153 -5.95 -5.49 -17.35
CA MET A 153 -5.53 -4.31 -18.12
C MET A 153 -4.09 -3.92 -17.80
N VAL A 154 -3.74 -3.87 -16.52
CA VAL A 154 -2.38 -3.54 -16.08
C VAL A 154 -1.37 -4.53 -16.64
N ARG A 155 -1.62 -5.85 -16.54
CA ARG A 155 -0.71 -6.87 -17.10
C ARG A 155 -0.46 -6.66 -18.59
N LYS A 156 -1.52 -6.42 -19.37
CA LYS A 156 -1.41 -6.12 -20.81
C LYS A 156 -0.57 -4.89 -21.08
N VAL A 157 -0.72 -3.82 -20.28
CA VAL A 157 0.10 -2.61 -20.40
C VAL A 157 1.57 -2.94 -20.16
N ILE A 158 1.90 -3.69 -19.10
CA ILE A 158 3.29 -4.08 -18.77
C ILE A 158 3.89 -4.98 -19.86
N GLU A 159 3.11 -5.87 -20.45
CA GLU A 159 3.56 -6.78 -21.50
C GLU A 159 3.84 -6.08 -22.84
N ASN A 160 3.14 -4.98 -23.15
CA ASN A 160 3.32 -4.22 -24.40
C ASN A 160 4.66 -3.46 -24.49
N LYS A 161 5.39 -3.29 -23.38
CA LYS A 161 6.73 -2.64 -23.30
C LYS A 161 6.84 -1.25 -23.96
N HIS A 162 5.76 -0.47 -23.98
CA HIS A 162 5.81 0.90 -24.51
C HIS A 162 6.36 1.91 -23.47
N PRO A 163 6.95 3.05 -23.86
CA PRO A 163 7.59 3.98 -22.92
C PRO A 163 6.66 4.55 -21.84
N TYR A 164 5.38 4.77 -22.18
CA TYR A 164 4.38 5.39 -21.29
C TYR A 164 3.65 4.42 -20.33
N GLN A 165 4.19 3.22 -20.08
CA GLN A 165 3.50 2.19 -19.27
C GLN A 165 3.08 2.68 -17.89
N LEU A 166 4.00 3.33 -17.18
CA LEU A 166 3.75 3.80 -15.82
C LEU A 166 2.64 4.86 -15.80
N ASP A 167 2.61 5.75 -16.80
CA ASP A 167 1.55 6.74 -16.95
C ASP A 167 0.19 6.11 -17.20
N VAL A 168 0.11 5.12 -18.09
CA VAL A 168 -1.14 4.42 -18.34
C VAL A 168 -1.62 3.70 -17.07
N ILE A 169 -0.73 2.97 -16.38
CA ILE A 169 -1.06 2.29 -15.13
C ILE A 169 -1.51 3.29 -14.06
N ARG A 170 -0.86 4.46 -13.97
CA ARG A 170 -1.26 5.55 -13.06
C ARG A 170 -2.69 6.01 -13.32
N HIS A 171 -3.07 6.24 -14.59
CA HIS A 171 -4.44 6.64 -14.93
C HIS A 171 -5.45 5.53 -14.67
N LEU A 172 -5.11 4.28 -14.97
CA LEU A 172 -5.95 3.11 -14.66
C LEU A 172 -6.17 2.96 -13.15
N THR A 173 -5.11 3.11 -12.37
CA THR A 173 -5.18 3.02 -10.89
C THR A 173 -6.01 4.15 -10.32
N CYS A 174 -5.84 5.37 -10.83
CA CYS A 174 -6.60 6.54 -10.41
C CYS A 174 -8.10 6.35 -10.71
N ALA A 175 -8.45 5.91 -11.93
CA ALA A 175 -9.83 5.60 -12.31
C ALA A 175 -10.43 4.48 -11.44
N PHE A 176 -9.65 3.42 -11.17
CA PHE A 176 -10.05 2.33 -10.29
C PHE A 176 -10.34 2.81 -8.87
N PHE A 177 -9.45 3.63 -8.29
CA PHE A 177 -9.67 4.19 -6.95
C PHE A 177 -10.84 5.16 -6.87
N TYR A 178 -11.15 5.93 -7.92
CA TYR A 178 -12.39 6.71 -7.95
C TYR A 178 -13.63 5.83 -8.03
N GLY A 179 -13.60 4.77 -8.85
CA GLY A 179 -14.69 3.79 -8.94
C GLY A 179 -14.92 3.07 -7.61
N MET A 180 -13.84 2.67 -6.92
CA MET A 180 -13.91 2.00 -5.63
C MET A 180 -14.17 2.96 -4.45
N GLY A 181 -13.79 4.22 -4.60
CA GLY A 181 -13.95 5.27 -3.58
C GLY A 181 -15.40 5.45 -3.15
N TYR A 182 -16.36 5.22 -4.04
CA TYR A 182 -17.79 5.17 -3.69
C TYR A 182 -18.07 4.11 -2.62
N TYR A 183 -17.56 2.90 -2.79
CA TYR A 183 -17.74 1.81 -1.82
C TYR A 183 -17.01 2.08 -0.50
N PHE A 184 -15.77 2.59 -0.55
CA PHE A 184 -15.04 2.95 0.67
C PHE A 184 -15.75 4.04 1.46
N HIS A 185 -16.37 5.00 0.77
CA HIS A 185 -17.16 6.06 1.41
C HIS A 185 -18.45 5.51 2.04
N GLU A 186 -19.09 4.51 1.45
CA GLU A 186 -20.27 3.88 2.06
C GLU A 186 -19.90 3.13 3.35
N ILE A 187 -18.76 2.42 3.36
CA ILE A 187 -18.28 1.73 4.57
C ILE A 187 -17.85 2.75 5.64
N SER A 188 -17.22 3.87 5.24
CA SER A 188 -16.74 4.90 6.19
C SER A 188 -17.86 5.75 6.80
N LYS A 189 -19.01 5.92 6.13
CA LYS A 189 -20.17 6.68 6.67
C LYS A 189 -20.68 6.13 8.01
N ASN A 190 -20.49 4.83 8.25
CA ASN A 190 -20.95 4.18 9.48
C ASN A 190 -19.90 4.20 10.60
N LYS A 191 -18.69 4.75 10.36
CA LYS A 191 -17.64 4.84 11.39
C LYS A 191 -17.90 6.05 12.29
N ILE A 192 -18.05 5.79 13.59
CA ILE A 192 -18.05 6.82 14.63
C ILE A 192 -16.58 7.17 14.91
N LEU A 193 -16.17 8.40 14.56
CA LEU A 193 -14.84 8.90 14.87
C LEU A 193 -14.76 9.29 16.35
N SER A 194 -13.63 8.98 16.99
CA SER A 194 -13.24 9.59 18.27
C SER A 194 -12.99 11.09 18.10
N ASN A 195 -12.95 11.83 19.21
CA ASN A 195 -12.67 13.26 19.20
C ASN A 195 -11.32 13.58 18.53
N ASP A 196 -10.28 12.78 18.81
CA ASP A 196 -8.95 12.98 18.23
C ASP A 196 -8.94 12.67 16.73
N GLU A 197 -9.63 11.63 16.29
CA GLU A 197 -9.79 11.31 14.87
C GLU A 197 -10.58 12.40 14.12
N ALA A 198 -11.64 12.94 14.73
CA ALA A 198 -12.41 14.04 14.15
C ALA A 198 -11.57 15.32 14.02
N LEU A 199 -10.72 15.60 15.02
CA LEU A 199 -9.80 16.73 15.00
C LEU A 199 -8.74 16.56 13.89
N MET A 200 -8.21 15.35 13.71
CA MET A 200 -7.25 15.04 12.65
C MET A 200 -7.88 15.05 11.25
N ASP A 201 -9.12 14.59 11.11
CA ASP A 201 -9.89 14.67 9.85
C ASP A 201 -10.14 16.13 9.44
N ASN A 202 -10.59 16.95 10.39
CA ASN A 202 -10.80 18.39 10.15
C ASN A 202 -9.49 19.10 9.81
N PHE A 203 -8.41 18.81 10.55
CA PHE A 203 -7.08 19.34 10.26
C PHE A 203 -6.62 18.97 8.84
N SER A 204 -6.80 17.71 8.44
CA SER A 204 -6.42 17.22 7.11
C SER A 204 -7.18 17.93 5.99
N LYS A 205 -8.48 18.19 6.18
CA LYS A 205 -9.32 18.95 5.24
C LYS A 205 -8.87 20.40 5.11
N GLU A 206 -8.61 21.08 6.23
CA GLU A 206 -8.13 22.46 6.25
C GLU A 206 -6.78 22.58 5.52
N VAL A 207 -5.83 21.68 5.79
CA VAL A 207 -4.54 21.66 5.08
C VAL A 207 -4.74 21.52 3.57
N GLN A 208 -5.63 20.63 3.10
CA GLN A 208 -5.89 20.49 1.67
C GLN A 208 -6.48 21.75 1.03
N LEU A 209 -7.37 22.44 1.74
CA LEU A 209 -8.00 23.68 1.28
C LEU A 209 -6.96 24.80 1.12
N PHE A 210 -6.04 24.93 2.09
CA PHE A 210 -5.03 25.99 2.07
C PHE A 210 -3.78 25.64 1.25
N TYR A 211 -3.42 24.36 1.13
CA TYR A 211 -2.28 23.90 0.32
C TYR A 211 -2.45 24.25 -1.18
N ARG A 212 -3.69 24.24 -1.69
CA ARG A 212 -3.99 24.69 -3.07
C ARG A 212 -3.85 26.21 -3.25
N LYS A 213 -4.01 26.99 -2.17
CA LYS A 213 -3.97 28.45 -2.17
C LYS A 213 -2.55 29.00 -2.11
N GLU A 214 -1.63 28.31 -1.41
CA GLU A 214 -0.27 28.80 -1.13
C GLU A 214 0.78 28.53 -2.23
N ARG A 215 0.42 27.86 -3.34
CA ARG A 215 1.31 27.81 -4.53
C ARG A 215 1.51 29.16 -5.23
N LYS A 216 0.80 30.21 -4.80
CA LYS A 216 1.03 31.60 -5.24
C LYS A 216 1.23 32.52 -4.03
N GLY A 217 2.48 32.73 -3.64
CA GLY A 217 2.90 33.87 -2.83
C GLY A 217 3.08 33.58 -1.33
N THR A 218 4.32 33.73 -0.91
CA THR A 218 4.84 33.83 0.46
C THR A 218 3.92 34.62 1.40
N LEU A 219 3.43 34.01 2.49
CA LEU A 219 3.22 34.64 3.82
C LEU A 219 2.56 33.68 4.82
N LEU A 220 3.36 33.06 5.70
CA LEU A 220 2.88 32.57 7.00
C LEU A 220 3.95 32.78 8.09
N CYS A 221 4.16 34.04 8.45
CA CYS A 221 4.62 34.41 9.78
C CYS A 221 3.39 34.78 10.61
N GLY A 222 2.87 33.86 11.43
CA GLY A 222 1.76 34.19 12.33
C GLY A 222 1.04 33.04 13.04
N GLN A 223 1.05 31.81 12.51
CA GLN A 223 0.35 30.67 13.17
C GLN A 223 1.23 29.41 13.35
N THR A 224 2.54 29.56 13.24
CA THR A 224 3.51 28.46 13.10
C THR A 224 4.04 27.85 14.41
N THR A 225 3.42 28.08 15.57
CA THR A 225 3.94 27.51 16.84
C THR A 225 3.33 26.16 17.20
N PHE A 226 2.09 25.86 16.79
CA PHE A 226 1.45 24.55 17.06
C PHE A 226 1.71 23.54 15.93
N ILE A 227 1.71 24.02 14.67
CA ILE A 227 1.94 23.21 13.46
C ILE A 227 3.36 22.61 13.41
N ARG A 228 4.37 23.28 13.99
CA ARG A 228 5.76 22.79 13.97
C ARG A 228 6.01 21.58 14.86
N ARG A 229 5.24 21.38 15.94
CA ARG A 229 5.62 20.43 17.00
C ARG A 229 5.14 19.00 16.74
N LEU A 230 4.09 18.82 15.93
CA LEU A 230 3.62 17.50 15.49
C LEU A 230 4.26 17.05 14.16
N PHE A 231 4.73 18.00 13.33
CA PHE A 231 5.28 17.71 12.00
C PHE A 231 6.77 17.29 11.96
N ILE A 232 7.56 17.54 13.02
CA ILE A 232 9.01 17.23 12.99
C ILE A 232 9.32 15.73 13.05
N ASN A 233 8.40 14.86 13.49
CA ASN A 233 8.68 13.43 13.65
C ASN A 233 8.19 12.52 12.50
N HIS A 234 7.41 13.03 11.54
CA HIS A 234 6.92 12.21 10.41
C HIS A 234 7.25 12.74 9.02
N TYR A 235 7.67 14.00 8.86
CA TYR A 235 7.97 14.59 7.55
C TYR A 235 9.43 15.00 7.35
N LYS A 236 10.36 14.47 8.15
CA LYS A 236 11.80 14.79 8.05
C LYS A 236 12.60 13.98 7.03
N ALA A 237 11.96 13.20 6.16
CA ALA A 237 12.68 12.33 5.21
C ALA A 237 12.42 12.58 3.71
N CYS A 238 11.44 13.41 3.34
CA CYS A 238 11.17 13.68 1.93
C CYS A 238 11.20 15.19 1.65
N GLN A 239 12.25 15.60 0.92
CA GLN A 239 12.40 16.86 0.20
C GLN A 239 12.80 18.11 1.00
N TRP A 240 14.11 18.27 1.24
CA TRP A 240 14.70 19.61 1.39
C TRP A 240 16.12 19.77 0.78
N GLU A 241 16.78 18.74 0.27
CA GLU A 241 18.18 18.89 -0.18
C GLU A 241 18.39 19.44 -1.61
N ASN A 242 17.35 19.72 -2.40
CA ASN A 242 17.53 20.17 -3.80
C ASN A 242 17.06 21.60 -4.13
N CYS A 243 16.76 22.45 -3.14
CA CYS A 243 16.29 23.82 -3.41
C CYS A 243 17.21 24.94 -2.91
N CYS A 244 18.45 24.65 -2.49
CA CYS A 244 19.44 25.67 -2.15
C CYS A 244 20.79 25.35 -2.78
N GLY A 245 20.86 25.47 -4.12
CA GLY A 245 22.09 25.81 -4.83
C GLY A 245 21.96 27.24 -5.32
N MET A 246 22.93 28.07 -4.95
CA MET A 246 23.15 29.50 -5.26
C MET A 246 22.81 29.84 -6.73
N ASP A 247 22.20 30.97 -7.07
CA ASP A 247 22.60 32.35 -6.74
C ASP A 247 21.44 33.28 -6.31
#